data_AF-A0A2U2BVG9-F1
#
_entry.id   AF-A0A2U2BVG9-F1
#
_cell.length_a   1.000
_cell.length_b   1.000
_cell.length_c   1.000
_cell.angle_alpha   90.00
_cell.angle_beta   90.00
_cell.angle_gamma   90.00
#
_symmetry.space_group_name_H-M   'P 1'
#
loop_
_entity.id
_entity.type
_entity.pdbx_description
1 polymer ?
#
loop_
_entity_poly.entity_id
_entity_poly.type
_entity_poly.pdbx_seq_one_letter_code
_entity_poly.pdbx_strand_id
1 'polypeptide(L)'
;MIRYLKILLILLVALWGLIGAFGNLAKPDVAYDAVAEVAAMEALPAGERPPWATQSPTVIWLGATLIVAGKIAAFVFCGGGAIAMLRAVNADSAGFQRAKRWALLGCGLAVASLFGGFTVIGETLFLMFLDEGTAQAGAAAFRYGGFIALIMIFTALED
;
A
#
# COMPACT_ATOMS: atom_id res chain seq x y z
N MET A 1 22.44 1.00 17.42
CA MET A 1 22.57 0.91 15.95
C MET A 1 21.32 0.31 15.31
N ILE A 2 20.91 -0.93 15.65
CA ILE A 2 19.74 -1.60 15.05
C ILE A 2 18.44 -0.79 15.17
N ARG A 3 18.18 -0.18 16.34
CA ARG A 3 17.01 0.70 16.55
C ARG A 3 16.92 1.84 15.54
N TYR A 4 18.04 2.53 15.27
CA TYR A 4 18.09 3.60 14.26
C TYR A 4 17.83 3.09 12.84
N LEU A 5 18.30 1.88 12.52
CA LEU A 5 18.02 1.27 11.22
C LEU A 5 16.52 0.92 11.08
N LYS A 6 15.90 0.34 12.11
CA LYS A 6 14.44 0.11 12.14
C LYS A 6 13.68 1.43 11.91
N ILE A 7 14.07 2.50 12.59
CA ILE A 7 13.46 3.84 12.42
C ILE A 7 13.62 4.36 11.00
N LEU A 8 14.83 4.30 10.43
CA LEU A 8 15.10 4.78 9.07
C LEU A 8 14.24 4.05 8.05
N LEU A 9 14.13 2.72 8.14
CA LEU A 9 13.31 1.93 7.22
C LEU A 9 11.83 2.30 7.32
N ILE A 10 11.31 2.51 8.54
CA ILE A 10 9.92 2.97 8.73
C ILE A 10 9.71 4.38 8.15
N LEU A 11 10.68 5.29 8.27
CA LEU A 11 10.62 6.61 7.64
C LEU A 11 10.56 6.51 6.11
N LEU A 12 11.29 5.57 5.49
CA LEU A 12 11.22 5.34 4.05
C LEU A 12 9.85 4.83 3.62
N VAL A 13 9.20 3.97 4.42
CA VAL A 13 7.80 3.55 4.17
C VAL A 13 6.85 4.74 4.29
N ALA A 14 7.03 5.59 5.30
CA ALA A 14 6.23 6.80 5.45
C ALA A 14 6.39 7.76 4.24
N LEU A 15 7.63 7.93 3.75
CA LEU A 15 7.94 8.76 2.59
C LEU A 15 7.34 8.20 1.30
N TRP A 16 7.37 6.88 1.11
CA TRP A 16 6.68 6.21 0.01
C TRP A 16 5.17 6.52 0.04
N GLY A 17 4.55 6.43 1.22
CA GLY A 17 3.14 6.81 1.41
C GLY A 17 2.88 8.29 1.07
N LEU A 18 3.73 9.20 1.54
CA LEU A 18 3.57 10.64 1.31
C LEU A 18 3.68 11.01 -0.16
N ILE A 19 4.78 10.61 -0.81
CA ILE A 19 5.05 10.94 -2.21
C ILE A 19 3.98 10.32 -3.10
N GLY A 20 3.61 9.07 -2.86
CA GLY A 20 2.59 8.39 -3.64
C GLY A 20 1.19 8.98 -3.44
N ALA A 21 0.82 9.34 -2.20
CA ALA A 21 -0.46 10.01 -1.93
C ALA A 21 -0.54 11.36 -2.63
N PHE A 22 0.54 12.16 -2.54
CA PHE A 22 0.63 13.43 -3.27
C PHE A 22 0.49 13.22 -4.78
N GLY A 23 1.18 12.24 -5.35
CA GLY A 23 1.07 11.91 -6.78
C GLY A 23 -0.37 11.58 -7.20
N ASN A 24 -1.09 10.78 -6.42
CA ASN A 24 -2.49 10.46 -6.72
C ASN A 24 -3.45 11.63 -6.50
N LEU A 25 -3.20 12.51 -5.52
CA LEU A 25 -4.03 13.69 -5.29
C LEU A 25 -3.77 14.79 -6.35
N ALA A 26 -2.54 14.89 -6.86
CA ALA A 26 -2.18 15.83 -7.91
C ALA A 26 -2.74 15.43 -9.28
N LYS A 27 -2.91 14.12 -9.52
CA LYS A 27 -3.50 13.55 -10.74
C LYS A 27 -4.52 12.46 -10.40
N PRO A 28 -5.71 12.85 -9.91
CA PRO A 28 -6.74 11.90 -9.49
C PRO A 28 -7.37 11.15 -10.67
N ASP A 29 -7.39 11.76 -11.85
CA ASP A 29 -7.76 11.17 -13.14
C ASP A 29 -6.93 9.93 -13.45
N VAL A 30 -5.61 9.99 -13.30
CA VAL A 30 -4.72 8.84 -13.52
C VAL A 30 -5.05 7.66 -12.61
N ALA A 31 -5.42 7.94 -11.35
CA ALA A 31 -5.83 6.89 -10.42
C ALA A 31 -7.20 6.31 -10.78
N TYR A 32 -8.13 7.15 -11.22
CA TYR A 32 -9.45 6.74 -11.69
C TYR A 32 -9.34 5.85 -12.93
N ASP A 33 -8.61 6.29 -13.95
CA ASP A 33 -8.48 5.60 -15.23
C ASP A 33 -7.84 4.22 -15.05
N ALA A 34 -6.79 4.11 -14.24
CA ALA A 34 -6.18 2.82 -13.93
C ALA A 34 -7.16 1.84 -13.25
N VAL A 35 -8.04 2.34 -12.37
CA VAL A 35 -9.08 1.50 -11.74
C VAL A 35 -10.19 1.18 -12.73
N ALA A 36 -10.54 2.11 -13.63
CA ALA A 36 -11.56 1.91 -14.66
C ALA A 36 -11.14 0.79 -15.63
N GLU A 37 -9.88 0.81 -16.07
CA GLU A 37 -9.30 -0.18 -16.96
C GLU A 37 -9.35 -1.59 -16.35
N VAL A 38 -8.94 -1.72 -15.08
CA VAL A 38 -9.03 -2.99 -14.33
C VAL A 38 -10.47 -3.43 -14.11
N ALA A 39 -11.36 -2.51 -13.71
CA ALA A 39 -12.75 -2.84 -13.38
C ALA A 39 -13.57 -3.27 -14.61
N ALA A 40 -13.27 -2.70 -15.78
CA ALA A 40 -13.98 -2.99 -17.02
C ALA A 40 -13.60 -4.35 -17.63
N MET A 41 -12.39 -4.85 -17.31
CA MET A 41 -11.85 -6.12 -17.82
C MET A 41 -11.91 -6.21 -19.36
N GLU A 42 -11.58 -5.11 -20.05
CA GLU A 42 -11.78 -5.03 -21.50
C GLU A 42 -10.82 -5.89 -22.31
N ALA A 43 -9.69 -6.28 -21.72
CA ALA A 43 -8.76 -7.26 -22.28
C ALA A 43 -9.41 -8.64 -22.53
N LEU A 44 -10.54 -8.94 -21.87
CA LEU A 44 -11.33 -10.13 -22.16
C LEU A 44 -12.39 -9.86 -23.24
N PRO A 45 -12.64 -10.84 -24.14
CA PRO A 45 -13.76 -10.79 -25.07
C PRO A 45 -15.09 -10.54 -24.33
N ALA A 46 -16.01 -9.78 -24.92
CA ALA A 46 -17.24 -9.35 -24.25
C ALA A 46 -18.09 -10.50 -23.69
N GLY A 47 -18.10 -11.67 -24.34
CA GLY A 47 -18.81 -12.87 -23.88
C GLY A 47 -18.12 -13.66 -22.76
N GLU A 48 -16.87 -13.32 -22.44
CA GLU A 48 -16.03 -14.02 -21.44
C GLU A 48 -15.80 -13.18 -20.18
N ARG A 49 -16.27 -11.92 -20.16
CA ARG A 49 -16.14 -11.04 -19.00
C ARG A 49 -16.97 -11.58 -17.82
N PRO A 50 -16.40 -11.65 -16.61
CA PRO A 50 -17.16 -12.02 -15.42
C PRO A 50 -18.33 -11.07 -15.14
N PRO A 51 -19.38 -11.53 -14.43
CA PRO A 51 -20.57 -10.73 -14.16
C PRO A 51 -20.32 -9.51 -13.24
N TRP A 52 -19.15 -9.42 -12.60
CA TRP A 52 -18.76 -8.27 -11.77
C TRP A 52 -17.93 -7.22 -12.51
N ALA A 53 -17.56 -7.47 -13.78
CA ALA A 53 -16.93 -6.43 -14.61
C ALA A 53 -17.86 -5.21 -14.71
N THR A 54 -17.32 -4.02 -14.51
CA THR A 54 -18.13 -2.81 -14.33
C THR A 54 -17.43 -1.55 -14.80
N GLN A 55 -18.22 -0.62 -15.33
CA GLN A 55 -17.82 0.75 -15.64
C GLN A 55 -18.49 1.76 -14.70
N SER A 56 -19.04 1.30 -13.58
CA SER A 56 -19.72 2.16 -12.60
C SER A 56 -18.75 3.20 -12.03
N PRO A 57 -18.99 4.51 -12.23
CA PRO A 57 -18.12 5.55 -11.70
C PRO A 57 -17.97 5.48 -10.17
N THR A 58 -19.01 5.02 -9.46
CA THR A 58 -18.99 4.87 -8.00
C THR A 58 -17.98 3.81 -7.56
N VAL A 59 -17.95 2.65 -8.23
CA VAL A 59 -17.00 1.57 -7.92
C VAL A 59 -15.58 2.01 -8.23
N ILE A 60 -15.40 2.68 -9.38
CA ILE A 60 -14.08 3.17 -9.81
C ILE A 60 -13.55 4.23 -8.83
N TRP A 61 -14.35 5.23 -8.46
CA TRP A 61 -13.95 6.21 -7.46
C TRP A 61 -13.69 5.60 -6.08
N LEU A 62 -14.45 4.58 -5.68
CA LEU A 62 -14.18 3.86 -4.44
C LEU A 62 -12.79 3.20 -4.49
N GLY A 63 -12.45 2.50 -5.59
CA GLY A 63 -11.13 1.91 -5.77
C GLY A 63 -10.02 2.96 -5.75
N ALA A 64 -10.17 4.05 -6.51
CA ALA A 64 -9.21 5.14 -6.56
C ALA A 64 -9.01 5.78 -5.17
N THR A 65 -10.10 5.98 -4.42
CA THR A 65 -10.05 6.53 -3.05
C THR A 65 -9.32 5.59 -2.10
N LEU A 66 -9.56 4.27 -2.19
CA LEU A 66 -8.86 3.28 -1.37
C LEU A 66 -7.35 3.24 -1.65
N ILE A 67 -6.95 3.42 -2.91
CA ILE A 67 -5.53 3.54 -3.28
C ILE A 67 -4.87 4.73 -2.58
N VAL A 68 -5.53 5.89 -2.55
CA VAL A 68 -5.01 7.09 -1.87
C VAL A 68 -5.05 6.91 -0.35
N ALA A 69 -6.14 6.38 0.18
CA ALA A 69 -6.32 6.15 1.62
C ALA A 69 -5.24 5.22 2.18
N GLY A 70 -4.89 4.14 1.46
CA GLY A 70 -3.81 3.23 1.86
C GLY A 70 -2.44 3.93 1.95
N LYS A 71 -2.15 4.85 1.02
CA LYS A 71 -0.90 5.63 1.04
C LYS A 71 -0.87 6.67 2.16
N ILE A 72 -1.99 7.37 2.39
CA ILE A 72 -2.13 8.31 3.52
C ILE A 72 -1.98 7.56 4.85
N ALA A 73 -2.63 6.40 5.00
CA ALA A 73 -2.51 5.57 6.18
C ALA A 73 -1.05 5.16 6.43
N ALA A 74 -0.34 4.71 5.39
CA ALA A 74 1.08 4.39 5.49
C ALA A 74 1.90 5.60 5.97
N PHE A 75 1.71 6.78 5.36
CA PHE A 75 2.40 8.00 5.77
C PHE A 75 2.13 8.38 7.23
N VAL A 76 0.86 8.45 7.63
CA VAL A 76 0.45 8.92 8.96
C VAL A 76 0.92 7.96 10.04
N PHE A 77 0.67 6.65 9.89
CA PHE A 77 0.99 5.67 10.93
C PHE A 77 2.48 5.32 10.97
N CYS A 78 3.15 5.17 9.82
CA CYS A 78 4.61 4.96 9.82
C CYS A 78 5.35 6.22 10.25
N GLY A 79 4.91 7.41 9.85
CA GLY A 79 5.50 8.68 10.28
C GLY A 79 5.35 8.89 11.79
N GLY A 80 4.13 8.73 12.32
CA GLY A 80 3.88 8.78 13.76
C GLY A 80 4.64 7.70 14.54
N GLY A 81 4.73 6.49 13.97
CA GLY A 81 5.52 5.38 14.52
C GLY A 81 7.01 5.68 14.57
N ALA A 82 7.60 6.23 13.51
CA ALA A 82 9.00 6.63 13.48
C ALA A 82 9.30 7.71 14.53
N ILE A 83 8.42 8.71 14.68
CA ILE A 83 8.56 9.75 15.72
C ILE A 83 8.50 9.12 17.12
N ALA A 84 7.56 8.20 17.36
CA ALA A 84 7.45 7.49 18.64
C ALA A 84 8.70 6.65 18.93
N MET A 85 9.21 5.92 17.93
CA MET A 85 10.42 5.12 18.05
C MET A 85 11.66 5.98 18.29
N LEU A 86 11.78 7.14 17.65
CA LEU A 86 12.86 8.10 17.90
C LEU A 86 12.85 8.61 19.34
N ARG A 87 11.68 8.97 19.87
CA ARG A 87 11.54 9.42 21.27
C ARG A 87 11.88 8.32 22.27
N ALA A 88 11.66 7.05 21.90
CA ALA A 88 11.93 5.89 22.74
C ALA A 88 13.28 5.19 22.44
N VAL A 89 14.14 5.77 21.60
CA VAL A 89 15.34 5.06 21.10
C VAL A 89 16.30 4.64 22.21
N ASN A 90 16.37 5.43 23.30
CA ASN A 90 17.18 5.18 24.50
C ASN A 90 16.38 4.58 25.66
N ALA A 91 15.10 4.22 25.45
CA ALA A 91 14.29 3.56 26.47
C ALA A 91 14.75 2.10 26.69
N ASP A 92 14.21 1.46 27.73
CA ASP A 92 14.36 0.03 27.92
C ASP A 92 13.74 -0.77 26.76
N SER A 93 14.06 -2.07 26.66
CA SER A 93 13.56 -2.92 25.58
C SER A 93 12.03 -2.92 25.50
N ALA A 94 11.34 -2.99 26.65
CA ALA A 94 9.88 -2.94 26.69
C ALA A 94 9.33 -1.60 26.19
N GLY A 95 9.97 -0.48 26.51
CA GLY A 95 9.61 0.86 26.05
C GLY A 95 9.73 1.00 24.54
N PHE A 96 10.85 0.57 23.96
CA PHE A 96 11.04 0.62 22.51
C PHE A 96 10.05 -0.31 21.79
N GLN A 97 9.81 -1.52 22.33
CA GLN A 97 8.83 -2.46 21.78
C GLN A 97 7.43 -1.85 21.64
N ARG A 98 6.95 -1.16 22.68
CA ARG A 98 5.66 -0.46 22.64
C ARG A 98 5.63 0.68 21.61
N ALA A 99 6.76 1.37 21.43
CA ALA A 99 6.85 2.50 20.50
C ALA A 99 6.67 2.09 19.03
N LYS A 100 6.98 0.83 18.67
CA LYS A 100 6.86 0.32 17.30
C LYS A 100 5.42 0.10 16.84
N ARG A 101 4.43 0.07 17.73
CA ARG A 101 3.05 -0.33 17.42
C ARG A 101 2.43 0.42 16.24
N TRP A 102 2.67 1.72 16.14
CA TRP A 102 2.11 2.56 15.08
C TRP A 102 2.83 2.35 13.75
N ALA A 103 4.14 2.12 13.79
CA ALA A 103 4.91 1.76 12.61
C ALA A 103 4.44 0.42 12.03
N LEU A 104 4.22 -0.58 12.90
CA LEU A 104 3.72 -1.90 12.48
C LEU A 104 2.30 -1.81 11.94
N LEU A 105 1.42 -1.01 12.55
CA LEU A 105 0.08 -0.76 12.00
C LEU A 105 0.13 -0.12 10.61
N GLY A 106 0.99 0.91 10.42
CA GLY A 106 1.14 1.58 9.13
C GLY A 106 1.66 0.65 8.04
N CYS A 107 2.68 -0.17 8.34
CA CYS A 107 3.15 -1.20 7.43
C CYS A 107 2.07 -2.24 7.12
N GLY A 108 1.32 -2.69 8.13
CA GLY A 108 0.23 -3.65 7.94
C GLY A 108 -0.87 -3.12 7.02
N LEU A 109 -1.29 -1.86 7.21
CA LEU A 109 -2.29 -1.21 6.34
C LEU A 109 -1.77 -1.00 4.91
N ALA A 110 -0.49 -0.65 4.75
CA ALA A 110 0.14 -0.55 3.44
C ALA A 110 0.17 -1.91 2.72
N VAL A 111 0.57 -2.98 3.42
CA VAL A 111 0.57 -4.34 2.89
C VAL A 111 -0.85 -4.79 2.57
N ALA A 112 -1.84 -4.54 3.43
CA ALA A 112 -3.23 -4.87 3.16
C ALA A 112 -3.76 -4.16 1.91
N SER A 113 -3.38 -2.90 1.70
CA SER A 113 -3.77 -2.15 0.50
C SER A 113 -3.11 -2.70 -0.77
N LEU A 114 -1.82 -3.04 -0.71
CA LEU A 114 -1.06 -3.54 -1.86
C LEU A 114 -1.40 -4.99 -2.18
N PHE A 115 -1.32 -5.88 -1.20
CA PHE A 115 -1.64 -7.29 -1.38
C PHE A 115 -3.15 -7.51 -1.53
N GLY A 116 -3.98 -6.95 -0.64
CA GLY A 116 -5.44 -7.13 -0.72
C GLY A 116 -6.04 -6.41 -1.93
N GLY A 117 -5.69 -5.14 -2.14
CA GLY A 117 -6.25 -4.32 -3.22
C GLY A 117 -5.71 -4.71 -4.60
N PHE A 118 -4.39 -4.71 -4.80
CA PHE A 118 -3.84 -4.98 -6.12
C PHE A 118 -3.69 -6.46 -6.42
N THR A 119 -3.26 -7.30 -5.46
CA THR A 119 -3.02 -8.72 -5.73
C THR A 119 -4.29 -9.57 -5.60
N VAL A 120 -5.02 -9.48 -4.50
CA VAL A 120 -6.23 -10.30 -4.31
C VAL A 120 -7.38 -9.78 -5.19
N ILE A 121 -7.65 -8.48 -5.18
CA ILE A 121 -8.73 -7.92 -5.99
C ILE A 121 -8.27 -7.69 -7.44
N GLY A 122 -7.22 -6.90 -7.69
CA GLY A 122 -6.76 -6.60 -9.05
C GLY A 122 -6.32 -7.85 -9.84
N GLU A 123 -5.25 -8.50 -9.42
CA GLU A 123 -4.67 -9.64 -10.15
C GLU A 123 -5.60 -10.84 -10.17
N THR A 124 -6.21 -11.21 -9.04
CA THR A 124 -6.93 -12.49 -8.94
C THR A 124 -8.40 -12.38 -9.33
N LEU A 125 -9.11 -11.34 -8.90
CA LEU A 125 -10.55 -11.19 -9.19
C LEU A 125 -10.81 -10.48 -10.54
N PHE A 126 -10.00 -9.48 -10.88
CA PHE A 126 -10.14 -8.69 -12.11
C PHE A 126 -9.13 -9.07 -13.20
N LEU A 127 -8.28 -10.09 -12.96
CA LEU A 127 -7.34 -10.62 -13.96
C LEU A 127 -6.42 -9.52 -14.55
N MET A 128 -6.01 -8.57 -13.71
CA MET A 128 -5.21 -7.40 -14.10
C MET A 128 -3.94 -7.79 -14.87
N PHE A 129 -3.31 -8.93 -14.57
CA PHE A 129 -2.15 -9.43 -15.31
C PHE A 129 -2.38 -9.71 -16.81
N LEU A 130 -3.63 -9.85 -17.26
CA LEU A 130 -3.94 -10.09 -18.68
C LEU A 130 -3.75 -8.84 -19.55
N ASP A 131 -3.84 -7.66 -18.94
CA ASP A 131 -3.73 -6.39 -19.64
C ASP A 131 -2.35 -5.78 -19.42
N GLU A 132 -1.59 -5.59 -20.51
CA GLU A 132 -0.26 -4.99 -20.46
C GLU A 132 -0.27 -3.57 -19.88
N GLY A 133 -1.38 -2.83 -20.04
CA GLY A 133 -1.55 -1.48 -19.49
C GLY A 133 -1.57 -1.46 -17.97
N THR A 134 -2.08 -2.52 -17.34
CA THR A 134 -2.31 -2.58 -15.89
C THR A 134 -1.42 -3.59 -15.15
N ALA A 135 -0.82 -4.56 -15.85
CA ALA A 135 0.10 -5.56 -15.27
C ALA A 135 1.28 -4.94 -14.51
N GLN A 136 1.79 -3.78 -14.97
CA GLN A 136 2.88 -3.09 -14.29
C GLN A 136 2.48 -2.58 -12.89
N ALA A 137 1.21 -2.22 -12.69
CA ALA A 137 0.71 -1.80 -11.38
C ALA A 137 0.72 -2.96 -10.38
N GLY A 138 0.37 -4.17 -10.83
CA GLY A 138 0.43 -5.38 -10.02
C GLY A 138 1.85 -5.81 -9.66
N ALA A 139 2.76 -5.80 -10.64
CA ALA A 139 4.18 -6.04 -10.39
C ALA A 139 4.80 -4.99 -9.43
N ALA A 140 4.37 -3.73 -9.52
CA ALA A 140 4.74 -2.70 -8.56
C ALA A 140 4.17 -2.98 -7.16
N ALA A 141 2.90 -3.41 -7.06
CA ALA A 141 2.27 -3.73 -5.80
C ALA A 141 2.96 -4.90 -5.08
N PHE A 142 3.33 -5.96 -5.81
CA PHE A 142 4.13 -7.05 -5.26
C PHE A 142 5.48 -6.57 -4.72
N ARG A 143 6.23 -5.77 -5.50
CA ARG A 143 7.54 -5.24 -5.06
C ARG A 143 7.40 -4.37 -3.81
N TYR A 144 6.51 -3.37 -3.84
CA TYR A 144 6.34 -2.45 -2.71
C TYR A 144 5.79 -3.18 -1.48
N GLY A 145 4.78 -4.03 -1.66
CA GLY A 145 4.18 -4.82 -0.58
C GLY A 145 5.21 -5.75 0.05
N GLY A 146 6.01 -6.44 -0.78
CA GLY A 146 7.09 -7.30 -0.33
C GLY A 146 8.15 -6.56 0.48
N PHE A 147 8.66 -5.42 -0.02
CA PHE A 147 9.62 -4.61 0.73
C PHE A 147 9.04 -4.11 2.06
N ILE A 148 7.80 -3.61 2.06
CA ILE A 148 7.15 -3.12 3.28
C ILE A 148 6.92 -4.26 4.27
N ALA A 149 6.52 -5.46 3.81
CA ALA A 149 6.35 -6.63 4.67
C ALA A 149 7.68 -7.08 5.31
N LEU A 150 8.78 -7.09 4.55
CA LEU A 150 10.10 -7.40 5.08
C LEU A 150 10.55 -6.37 6.12
N ILE A 151 10.34 -5.07 5.85
CA ILE A 151 10.62 -3.99 6.80
C ILE A 151 9.77 -4.14 8.06
N MET A 152 8.50 -4.50 7.92
CA MET A 152 7.58 -4.76 9.03
C MET A 152 8.09 -5.90 9.92
N ILE A 153 8.46 -7.03 9.31
CA ILE A 153 9.00 -8.20 10.03
C ILE A 153 10.28 -7.82 10.76
N PHE A 154 11.25 -7.21 10.06
CA PHE A 154 12.50 -6.74 10.66
C PHE A 154 12.26 -5.77 11.82
N THR A 155 11.29 -4.86 11.67
CA THR A 155 10.92 -3.92 12.73
C THR A 155 10.26 -4.63 13.90
N ALA A 156 9.41 -5.63 13.66
CA ALA A 156 8.69 -6.37 14.69
C ALA A 156 9.62 -7.20 15.59
N LEU A 157 10.73 -7.73 15.06
CA LEU A 157 11.72 -8.48 15.83
C LEU A 157 12.19 -7.70 17.06
N GLU A 158 12.49 -8.45 18.13
CA GLU A 158 13.05 -7.89 19.36
C GLU A 158 14.43 -7.27 19.11
N ASP A 159 14.88 -6.45 20.06
CA ASP A 159 16.21 -5.83 20.00
C ASP A 159 17.26 -6.70 20.68
#